data_AF-Q169T7-F1
#
_entry.id   AF-Q169T7-F1
#
_cell.length_a   1.000
_cell.length_b   1.000
_cell.length_c   1.000
_cell.angle_alpha   90.00
_cell.angle_beta   90.00
_cell.angle_gamma   90.00
#
_symmetry.space_group_name_H-M   'P 1'
#
loop_
_entity.id
_entity.type
_entity.pdbx_description
1 polymer ?
#
loop_
_entity_poly.entity_id
_entity_poly.type
_entity_poly.pdbx_seq_one_letter_code
_entity_poly.pdbx_strand_id
1 'polypeptide(L)'
;MIPKRSRPKNGRSEMIRNLSRLAKGTGLLGAAVALSACAAVQETTDQAGRNAAKTIMPEAIAVYFPQVPKALFTPFTDCVVDNANASEVQALAGDAIVGVDAGTADTIRAVLSRSATQDCLRAAAPAAGLTL
;
A
#
# COMPACT_ATOMS: atom_id res chain seq x y z
N MET A 1 33.18 -7.31 -21.71
CA MET A 1 32.59 -8.61 -22.13
C MET A 1 31.65 -9.06 -21.01
N ILE A 2 30.33 -8.94 -21.18
CA ILE A 2 29.31 -9.22 -20.14
C ILE A 2 28.50 -10.45 -20.56
N PRO A 3 28.44 -11.54 -19.77
CA PRO A 3 27.67 -12.73 -20.12
C PRO A 3 26.16 -12.54 -19.91
N LYS A 4 25.36 -12.97 -20.90
CA LYS A 4 23.89 -13.00 -20.87
C LYS A 4 23.41 -14.10 -19.89
N ARG A 5 22.66 -13.73 -18.85
CA ARG A 5 21.89 -14.67 -18.01
C ARG A 5 20.67 -15.20 -18.77
N SER A 6 20.65 -16.51 -19.05
CA SER A 6 19.50 -17.25 -19.57
C SER A 6 18.45 -17.46 -18.47
N ARG A 7 17.20 -17.02 -18.70
CA ARG A 7 16.05 -17.35 -17.82
C ARG A 7 15.46 -18.72 -18.20
N PRO A 8 15.12 -19.60 -17.23
CA PRO A 8 14.44 -20.87 -17.51
C PRO A 8 12.96 -20.62 -17.83
N LYS A 9 12.51 -20.97 -19.04
CA LYS A 9 11.12 -20.77 -19.52
C LYS A 9 10.16 -21.95 -19.27
N ASN A 10 10.63 -23.09 -18.77
CA ASN A 10 9.82 -24.32 -18.77
C ASN A 10 8.92 -24.54 -17.54
N GLY A 11 9.25 -24.03 -16.35
CA GLY A 11 8.47 -24.33 -15.14
C GLY A 11 7.15 -23.55 -15.00
N ARG A 12 7.12 -22.29 -15.43
CA ARG A 12 5.96 -21.40 -15.26
C ARG A 12 4.80 -21.73 -16.21
N SER A 13 5.07 -22.42 -17.33
CA SER A 13 4.07 -22.73 -18.36
C SER A 13 3.15 -23.90 -17.99
N GLU A 14 3.65 -24.85 -17.18
CA GLU A 14 2.91 -26.03 -16.73
C GLU A 14 1.84 -25.68 -15.68
N MET A 15 2.17 -24.79 -14.73
CA MET A 15 1.26 -24.39 -13.65
C MET A 15 0.00 -23.69 -14.20
N ILE A 16 0.16 -22.85 -15.23
CA ILE A 16 -0.93 -22.10 -15.88
C ILE A 16 -1.85 -23.03 -16.70
N ARG A 17 -1.30 -24.13 -17.25
CA ARG A 17 -2.09 -25.14 -17.99
C ARG A 17 -2.95 -26.02 -17.09
N ASN A 18 -2.51 -26.34 -15.86
CA ASN A 18 -3.32 -27.14 -14.93
C ASN A 18 -4.48 -26.33 -14.33
N LEU A 19 -4.27 -25.04 -14.03
CA LEU A 19 -5.31 -24.11 -13.59
C LEU A 19 -6.47 -23.99 -14.60
N SER A 20 -6.17 -24.06 -15.91
CA SER A 20 -7.17 -23.91 -16.98
C SER A 20 -7.93 -25.20 -17.30
N ARG A 21 -7.41 -26.38 -16.93
CA ARG A 21 -8.10 -27.67 -17.12
C ARG A 21 -9.14 -27.98 -16.05
N LEU A 22 -9.00 -27.40 -14.86
CA LEU A 22 -10.01 -27.49 -13.78
C LEU A 22 -11.29 -26.67 -14.04
N ALA A 23 -11.26 -25.72 -14.99
CA ALA A 23 -12.37 -24.82 -15.28
C ALA A 23 -13.42 -25.39 -16.26
N LYS A 24 -13.20 -26.57 -16.84
CA LYS A 24 -14.13 -27.21 -17.81
C LYS A 24 -15.02 -28.24 -17.11
N GLY A 25 -15.90 -27.76 -16.25
CA GLY A 25 -16.93 -28.55 -15.56
C GLY A 25 -18.20 -27.74 -15.35
N THR A 26 -19.02 -27.65 -16.40
CA THR A 26 -20.48 -27.49 -16.45
C THR A 26 -21.20 -26.55 -15.45
N GLY A 27 -21.66 -25.39 -15.95
CA GLY A 27 -22.99 -24.83 -15.65
C GLY A 27 -23.16 -23.88 -14.46
N LEU A 28 -22.38 -24.01 -13.39
CA LEU A 28 -22.47 -23.17 -12.18
C LEU A 28 -21.13 -22.46 -11.86
N LEU A 29 -20.31 -22.26 -12.90
CA LEU A 29 -18.88 -21.85 -12.80
C LEU A 29 -18.58 -20.49 -13.46
N GLY A 30 -19.59 -19.68 -13.78
CA GLY A 30 -19.40 -18.34 -14.37
C GLY A 30 -19.20 -17.24 -13.33
N ALA A 31 -19.91 -17.32 -12.21
CA ALA A 31 -19.88 -16.29 -11.16
C ALA A 31 -18.57 -16.29 -10.34
N ALA A 32 -17.94 -17.47 -10.15
CA ALA A 32 -16.70 -17.59 -9.37
C ALA A 32 -15.48 -16.95 -10.06
N VAL A 33 -15.44 -16.93 -11.39
CA VAL A 33 -14.33 -16.35 -12.16
C VAL A 33 -14.37 -14.82 -12.11
N ALA A 34 -15.57 -14.22 -12.18
CA ALA A 34 -15.75 -12.76 -12.11
C ALA A 34 -15.32 -12.18 -10.75
N LEU A 35 -15.59 -12.88 -9.63
CA LEU A 35 -15.16 -12.42 -8.31
C LEU A 35 -13.63 -12.46 -8.14
N SER A 36 -12.96 -13.48 -8.67
CA SER A 36 -11.49 -13.57 -8.59
C SER A 36 -10.78 -12.46 -9.37
N ALA A 37 -11.38 -11.98 -10.46
CA ALA A 37 -10.85 -10.85 -11.23
C ALA A 37 -11.04 -9.51 -10.49
N CYS A 38 -12.19 -9.30 -9.84
CA CYS A 38 -12.40 -8.09 -9.03
C CYS A 38 -11.40 -8.01 -7.86
N ALA A 39 -11.15 -9.11 -7.15
CA ALA A 39 -10.22 -9.11 -6.02
C ALA A 39 -8.79 -8.71 -6.44
N ALA A 40 -8.30 -9.25 -7.56
CA ALA A 40 -6.98 -8.91 -8.09
C ALA A 40 -6.88 -7.45 -8.53
N VAL A 41 -7.91 -6.91 -9.18
CA VAL A 41 -7.94 -5.49 -9.58
C VAL A 41 -7.99 -4.57 -8.35
N GLN A 42 -8.78 -4.94 -7.32
CA GLN A 42 -8.90 -4.15 -6.10
C GLN A 42 -7.57 -4.04 -5.35
N GLU A 43 -6.82 -5.15 -5.24
CA GLU A 43 -5.50 -5.17 -4.59
C GLU A 43 -4.49 -4.28 -5.33
N THR A 44 -4.48 -4.32 -6.67
CA THR A 44 -3.58 -3.45 -7.46
C THR A 44 -3.93 -1.97 -7.33
N THR A 45 -5.23 -1.65 -7.21
CA THR A 45 -5.71 -0.27 -7.05
C THR A 45 -5.39 0.26 -5.67
N ASP A 46 -5.53 -0.56 -4.62
CA ASP A 46 -5.15 -0.18 -3.26
C ASP A 46 -3.65 0.17 -3.19
N GLN A 47 -2.78 -0.65 -3.79
CA GLN A 47 -1.36 -0.35 -3.82
C GLN A 47 -1.01 0.92 -4.59
N ALA A 48 -1.70 1.19 -5.69
CA ALA A 48 -1.54 2.46 -6.41
C ALA A 48 -1.97 3.66 -5.54
N GLY A 49 -3.09 3.54 -4.83
CA GLY A 49 -3.56 4.55 -3.87
C GLY A 49 -2.55 4.79 -2.75
N ARG A 50 -1.99 3.72 -2.16
CA ARG A 50 -0.96 3.83 -1.12
C ARG A 50 0.28 4.55 -1.63
N ASN A 51 0.75 4.21 -2.83
CA ASN A 51 1.89 4.90 -3.42
C ASN A 51 1.62 6.39 -3.64
N ALA A 52 0.42 6.75 -4.12
CA ALA A 52 0.03 8.15 -4.29
C ALA A 52 -0.05 8.88 -2.94
N ALA A 53 -0.68 8.29 -1.92
CA ALA A 53 -0.74 8.84 -0.57
C ALA A 53 0.68 9.11 -0.02
N LYS A 54 1.63 8.17 -0.20
CA LYS A 54 3.01 8.34 0.27
C LYS A 54 3.72 9.56 -0.35
N THR A 55 3.32 10.01 -1.54
CA THR A 55 3.95 11.19 -2.16
C THR A 55 3.55 12.52 -1.51
N ILE A 56 2.36 12.62 -0.92
CA ILE A 56 1.85 13.86 -0.32
C ILE A 56 2.09 13.92 1.20
N MET A 57 2.25 12.77 1.85
CA MET A 57 2.45 12.69 3.30
C MET A 57 3.61 13.57 3.84
N PRO A 58 4.80 13.67 3.20
CA PRO A 58 5.85 14.56 3.69
C PRO A 58 5.43 16.04 3.77
N GLU A 59 4.57 16.51 2.85
CA GLU A 59 4.01 17.86 2.87
C GLU A 59 3.00 17.99 4.01
N ALA A 60 2.07 17.04 4.13
CA ALA A 60 1.09 17.02 5.22
C ALA A 60 1.77 17.02 6.61
N ILE A 61 2.85 16.25 6.77
CA ILE A 61 3.64 16.20 8.00
C ILE A 61 4.29 17.56 8.27
N ALA A 62 4.90 18.18 7.27
CA ALA A 62 5.56 19.48 7.44
C ALA A 62 4.56 20.60 7.84
N VAL A 63 3.34 20.56 7.31
CA VAL A 63 2.31 21.59 7.56
C VAL A 63 1.59 21.36 8.90
N TYR A 64 1.13 20.13 9.16
CA TYR A 64 0.21 19.83 10.27
C TYR A 64 0.86 19.13 11.46
N PHE A 65 2.08 18.60 11.28
CA PHE A 65 2.82 17.89 12.32
C PHE A 65 4.29 18.39 12.40
N PRO A 66 4.52 19.72 12.53
CA PRO A 66 5.87 20.31 12.48
C PRO A 66 6.80 19.86 13.62
N GLN A 67 6.23 19.26 14.67
CA GLN A 67 6.98 18.65 15.77
C GLN A 67 7.66 17.32 15.39
N VAL A 68 7.28 16.70 14.28
CA VAL A 68 7.89 15.45 13.81
C VAL A 68 9.26 15.77 13.22
N PRO A 69 10.36 15.15 13.71
CA PRO A 69 11.68 15.32 13.11
C PRO A 69 11.71 14.81 11.67
N LYS A 70 12.48 15.46 10.79
CA LYS A 70 12.62 15.04 9.38
C LYS A 70 13.07 13.59 9.22
N ALA A 71 13.90 13.09 10.15
CA ALA A 71 14.34 11.69 10.16
C ALA A 71 13.17 10.69 10.32
N LEU A 72 12.03 11.13 10.89
CA LEU A 72 10.84 10.32 11.06
C LEU A 72 9.80 10.50 9.94
N PHE A 73 10.04 11.32 8.92
CA PHE A 73 9.05 11.55 7.86
C PHE A 73 8.72 10.27 7.11
N THR A 74 9.75 9.49 6.72
CA THR A 74 9.57 8.20 6.04
C THR A 74 8.82 7.20 6.90
N PRO A 75 9.28 6.83 8.12
CA PRO A 75 8.55 5.85 8.92
C PRO A 75 7.15 6.33 9.35
N PHE A 76 6.95 7.64 9.54
CA PHE A 76 5.61 8.18 9.79
C PHE A 76 4.70 8.03 8.58
N THR A 77 5.20 8.37 7.39
CA THR A 77 4.48 8.18 6.13
C THR A 77 4.12 6.72 5.91
N ASP A 78 5.09 5.81 6.04
CA ASP A 78 4.87 4.39 5.82
C ASP A 78 3.90 3.80 6.84
N CYS A 79 4.11 4.03 8.14
CA CYS A 79 3.23 3.48 9.17
C CYS A 79 1.78 3.99 9.05
N VAL A 80 1.57 5.27 8.73
CA VAL A 80 0.23 5.81 8.53
C VAL A 80 -0.41 5.22 7.28
N VAL A 81 0.27 5.26 6.13
CA VAL A 81 -0.32 4.76 4.88
C VAL A 81 -0.56 3.25 4.94
N ASP A 82 0.32 2.47 5.57
CA ASP A 82 0.19 1.01 5.63
C ASP A 82 -0.91 0.55 6.62
N ASN A 83 -1.24 1.36 7.65
CA ASN A 83 -2.32 1.08 8.61
C ASN A 83 -3.64 1.83 8.29
N ALA A 84 -3.68 2.57 7.18
CA ALA A 84 -4.89 3.21 6.67
C ALA A 84 -5.81 2.19 5.99
N ASN A 85 -7.13 2.37 6.16
CA ASN A 85 -8.12 1.61 5.40
C ASN A 85 -8.27 2.15 3.97
N ALA A 86 -8.97 1.42 3.10
CA ALA A 86 -9.07 1.79 1.68
C ALA A 86 -9.67 3.18 1.43
N SER A 87 -10.67 3.61 2.22
CA SER A 87 -11.26 4.95 2.08
C SER A 87 -10.30 6.06 2.52
N GLU A 88 -9.50 5.84 3.57
CA GLU A 88 -8.49 6.80 4.03
C GLU A 88 -7.33 6.89 3.03
N VAL A 89 -6.90 5.76 2.46
CA VAL A 89 -5.90 5.74 1.39
C VAL A 89 -6.39 6.54 0.18
N GLN A 90 -7.65 6.37 -0.21
CA GLN A 90 -8.24 7.13 -1.32
C GLN A 90 -8.31 8.62 -1.03
N ALA A 91 -8.68 9.02 0.19
CA ALA A 91 -8.68 10.42 0.60
C ALA A 91 -7.27 11.01 0.52
N LEU A 92 -6.29 10.39 1.17
CA LEU A 92 -4.89 10.83 1.16
C LEU A 92 -4.28 10.83 -0.25
N ALA A 93 -4.66 9.87 -1.10
CA ALA A 93 -4.23 9.86 -2.50
C ALA A 93 -4.85 11.00 -3.31
N GLY A 94 -6.10 11.36 -3.03
CA GLY A 94 -6.78 12.51 -3.63
C GLY A 94 -6.09 13.84 -3.30
N ASP A 95 -5.58 13.98 -2.08
CA ASP A 95 -4.84 15.15 -1.61
C ASP A 95 -3.56 15.41 -2.44
N ALA A 96 -3.00 14.39 -3.09
CA ALA A 96 -1.88 14.59 -4.03
C ALA A 96 -2.26 15.43 -5.27
N ILE A 97 -3.56 15.56 -5.57
CA ILE A 97 -4.08 16.34 -6.70
C ILE A 97 -4.63 17.68 -6.21
N VAL A 98 -5.42 17.67 -5.13
CA VAL A 98 -6.11 18.87 -4.64
C VAL A 98 -5.30 19.69 -3.64
N GLY A 99 -4.23 19.11 -3.07
CA GLY A 99 -3.45 19.67 -1.97
C GLY A 99 -3.93 19.15 -0.61
N VAL A 100 -3.10 19.36 0.40
CA VAL A 100 -3.41 18.96 1.79
C VAL A 100 -4.25 20.00 2.50
N ASP A 101 -5.20 19.57 3.33
CA ASP A 101 -6.03 20.44 4.15
C ASP A 101 -6.22 19.90 5.59
N ALA A 102 -7.09 20.54 6.37
CA ALA A 102 -7.35 20.14 7.76
C ALA A 102 -7.90 18.70 7.87
N GLY A 103 -8.71 18.26 6.90
CA GLY A 103 -9.23 16.90 6.79
C GLY A 103 -8.13 15.87 6.51
N THR A 104 -7.06 16.24 5.80
CA THR A 104 -5.84 15.41 5.67
C THR A 104 -5.27 15.13 7.06
N ALA A 105 -5.12 16.18 7.89
CA ALA A 105 -4.56 16.05 9.23
C ALA A 105 -5.46 15.21 10.15
N ASP A 106 -6.79 15.37 10.06
CA ASP A 106 -7.75 14.57 10.82
C ASP A 106 -7.71 13.10 10.42
N THR A 107 -7.61 12.80 9.12
CA THR A 107 -7.39 11.45 8.61
C THR A 107 -6.12 10.84 9.21
N ILE A 108 -5.00 11.56 9.16
CA ILE A 108 -3.73 11.09 9.74
C ILE A 108 -3.87 10.83 11.25
N ARG A 109 -4.49 11.74 12.01
CA ARG A 109 -4.74 11.55 13.45
C ARG A 109 -5.61 10.33 13.75
N ALA A 110 -6.65 10.11 12.95
CA ALA A 110 -7.49 8.94 13.07
C ALA A 110 -6.68 7.64 12.90
N VAL A 111 -5.79 7.59 11.91
CA VAL A 111 -4.90 6.43 11.72
C VAL A 111 -3.89 6.28 12.85
N LEU A 112 -3.31 7.38 13.35
CA LEU A 112 -2.37 7.38 14.47
C LEU A 112 -3.00 6.94 15.80
N SER A 113 -4.31 7.11 15.95
CA SER A 113 -5.03 6.65 17.15
C SER A 113 -5.08 5.12 17.27
N ARG A 114 -4.76 4.40 16.19
CA ARG A 114 -4.73 2.93 16.17
C ARG A 114 -3.47 2.39 16.82
N SER A 115 -3.62 1.35 17.63
CA SER A 115 -2.49 0.67 18.28
C SER A 115 -1.46 0.16 17.26
N ALA A 116 -1.91 -0.46 16.17
CA ALA A 116 -1.02 -0.99 15.12
C ALA A 116 -0.12 0.09 14.50
N THR A 117 -0.63 1.29 14.26
CA THR A 117 0.16 2.42 13.76
C THR A 117 1.20 2.87 14.78
N GLN A 118 0.82 2.94 16.06
CA GLN A 118 1.74 3.33 17.13
C GLN A 118 2.83 2.27 17.34
N ASP A 119 2.49 0.98 17.23
CA ASP A 119 3.45 -0.13 17.29
C ASP A 119 4.44 -0.07 16.13
N CYS A 120 3.95 0.21 14.92
CA CYS A 120 4.79 0.41 13.74
C CYS A 120 5.79 1.55 13.95
N LEU A 121 5.33 2.70 14.44
CA LEU A 121 6.19 3.86 14.72
C LEU A 121 7.27 3.55 15.76
N ARG A 122 6.90 2.86 16.86
CA ARG A 122 7.85 2.44 17.89
C ARG A 122 8.90 1.47 17.33
N ALA A 123 8.49 0.53 16.49
CA ALA A 123 9.40 -0.42 15.85
C ALA A 123 10.33 0.25 14.82
N ALA A 124 9.89 1.33 14.18
CA ALA A 124 10.66 2.07 13.19
C ALA A 124 11.63 3.10 13.80
N ALA A 125 11.41 3.54 15.05
CA ALA A 125 12.22 4.56 15.72
C ALA A 125 13.74 4.25 15.75
N PRO A 126 14.19 3.01 16.04
CA PRO A 126 15.61 2.68 16.00
C PRO A 126 16.22 2.83 14.61
N ALA A 127 15.47 2.50 13.55
CA ALA A 127 15.92 2.61 12.17
C ALA A 127 16.08 4.09 11.73
N ALA A 128 15.37 5.00 12.38
CA ALA A 128 15.50 6.44 12.17
C ALA A 128 16.62 7.09 13.01
N GLY A 129 17.41 6.30 13.74
CA GLY A 129 18.52 6.80 14.57
C GLY A 129 18.08 7.43 15.88
N LEU A 130 16.81 7.28 16.28
CA LEU A 130 16.36 7.61 17.63
C LEU A 130 16.55 6.39 18.52
N THR A 131 17.66 6.36 19.25
CA THR A 131 17.81 5.50 20.42
C THR A 131 16.99 6.11 21.56
N LEU A 132 15.85 5.49 21.90
CA LEU A 132 15.08 5.81 23.10
C LEU A 132 15.77 5.28 24.35
#